data_AF-A0A2M8FWH4-F1
#
_entry.id   AF-A0A2M8FWH4-F1
#
_cell.length_a   1.000
_cell.length_b   1.000
_cell.length_c   1.000
_cell.angle_alpha   90.00
_cell.angle_beta   90.00
_cell.angle_gamma   90.00
#
_symmetry.space_group_name_H-M   'P 1'
#
loop_
_entity.id
_entity.type
_entity.pdbx_description
1 polymer ?
#
loop_
_entity_poly.entity_id
_entity_poly.type
_entity_poly.pdbx_seq_one_letter_code
_entity_poly.pdbx_strand_id
1 'polypeptide(L)'
;MIQKINSQTLGMPPTWMERAVSRGGAMANSQEIKKLLGEPIPVPVDLNTLPPELAQMFAANGVLERIRSKLAQITRHKNKKKKKGGKFIPSRGTIASVDEDDNIYIGIDFLMASGEDEALLAGILAHEWGHMVSDLPKGKNWSHLTWDQLYEIRRDEEGEADAFAGRALSMMGYSTTSMTNFLKKLSEKKVKGKLPSRKYYNTATRIAIIEEAFKIGERTLDAAKKVFTNKDGTGAKIGKVFGES
;
A
#
# COMPACT_ATOMS: atom_id res chain seq x y z
N MET A 1 -24.23 -34.43 -14.64
CA MET A 1 -24.57 -33.20 -15.37
C MET A 1 -23.43 -32.21 -15.14
N ILE A 2 -22.52 -32.08 -16.11
CA ILE A 2 -21.30 -31.29 -15.97
C ILE A 2 -21.69 -29.82 -16.13
N GLN A 3 -21.57 -29.03 -15.06
CA GLN A 3 -21.72 -27.58 -15.14
C GLN A 3 -20.63 -27.05 -16.07
N LYS A 4 -21.04 -26.58 -17.26
CA LYS A 4 -20.18 -25.77 -18.12
C LYS A 4 -19.80 -24.52 -17.34
N ILE A 5 -18.56 -24.45 -16.88
CA ILE A 5 -17.96 -23.20 -16.40
C ILE A 5 -18.02 -22.24 -17.59
N ASN A 6 -18.83 -21.20 -17.46
CA ASN A 6 -19.05 -20.22 -18.50
C ASN A 6 -17.72 -19.50 -18.78
N SER A 7 -17.10 -19.83 -19.90
CA SER A 7 -15.79 -19.32 -20.37
C SER A 7 -15.82 -17.85 -20.80
N GLN A 8 -16.85 -17.09 -20.42
CA GLN A 8 -17.08 -15.69 -20.79
C GLN A 8 -16.28 -14.68 -19.96
N THR A 9 -15.52 -15.11 -18.95
CA THR A 9 -14.64 -14.23 -18.15
C THR A 9 -13.18 -14.23 -18.63
N LEU A 10 -12.84 -15.03 -19.65
CA LEU A 10 -11.54 -15.00 -20.31
C LEU A 10 -11.46 -13.77 -21.23
N GLY A 11 -10.58 -12.83 -20.91
CA GLY A 11 -10.24 -11.71 -21.79
C GLY A 11 -10.88 -10.36 -21.49
N MET A 12 -11.77 -10.25 -20.50
CA MET A 12 -12.41 -8.98 -20.16
C MET A 12 -11.47 -8.04 -19.37
N PRO A 13 -11.51 -6.72 -19.65
CA PRO A 13 -10.79 -5.73 -18.86
C PRO A 13 -11.29 -5.72 -17.40
N PRO A 14 -10.43 -5.38 -16.42
CA PRO A 14 -10.82 -5.34 -15.02
C PRO A 14 -11.88 -4.28 -14.72
N THR A 15 -12.73 -4.52 -13.71
CA THR A 15 -13.78 -3.58 -13.25
C THR A 15 -13.23 -2.24 -12.73
N TRP A 16 -11.97 -2.18 -12.31
CA TRP A 16 -11.33 -0.92 -11.88
C TRP A 16 -10.91 -0.02 -13.07
N MET A 17 -10.81 -0.57 -14.29
CA MET A 17 -10.57 0.19 -15.52
C MET A 17 -11.85 0.81 -16.12
N GLU A 18 -13.05 0.37 -15.71
CA GLU A 18 -14.31 0.90 -16.26
C GLU A 18 -14.41 2.44 -16.13
N ARG A 19 -13.82 3.04 -15.09
CA ARG A 19 -13.80 4.50 -14.92
C ARG A 19 -12.84 5.24 -15.85
N ALA A 20 -11.77 4.58 -16.32
CA ALA A 20 -10.84 5.17 -17.28
C ALA A 20 -11.46 5.24 -18.69
N VAL A 21 -12.33 4.28 -19.03
CA VAL A 21 -13.02 4.23 -20.32
C VAL A 21 -14.15 5.26 -20.39
N SER A 22 -14.85 5.53 -19.27
CA SER A 22 -16.00 6.45 -19.25
C SER A 22 -15.68 7.95 -19.34
N ARG A 23 -14.39 8.35 -19.35
CA ARG A 23 -13.99 9.75 -19.62
C ARG A 23 -13.68 10.03 -21.10
N GLY A 24 -13.67 9.02 -21.95
CA GLY A 24 -13.58 9.18 -23.41
C GLY A 24 -14.98 9.25 -24.01
N GLY A 25 -15.56 10.44 -24.08
CA GLY A 25 -16.76 10.68 -24.86
C GLY A 25 -16.48 10.46 -26.35
N ALA A 26 -16.66 9.23 -26.84
CA ALA A 26 -17.02 8.84 -28.20
C ALA A 26 -16.90 7.31 -28.32
N MET A 27 -18.01 6.64 -28.63
CA MET A 27 -17.94 5.30 -29.22
C MET A 27 -17.28 5.43 -30.60
N ALA A 28 -15.96 5.22 -30.67
CA ALA A 28 -15.22 5.17 -31.92
C ALA A 28 -14.10 4.14 -31.83
N ASN A 29 -14.38 2.97 -32.41
CA ASN A 29 -13.47 1.88 -32.77
C ASN A 29 -12.60 1.25 -31.66
N SER A 30 -12.43 -0.06 -31.76
CA SER A 30 -11.60 -0.94 -30.93
C SER A 30 -10.11 -0.58 -30.98
N GLN A 31 -9.74 0.62 -30.51
CA GLN A 31 -8.36 0.92 -30.15
C GLN A 31 -8.00 0.01 -28.97
N GLU A 32 -6.99 -0.83 -29.18
CA GLU A 32 -6.45 -1.76 -28.18
C GLU A 32 -6.34 -1.07 -26.82
N ILE A 33 -7.11 -1.57 -25.84
CA ILE A 33 -7.07 -1.06 -24.46
C ILE A 33 -5.62 -1.19 -23.98
N LYS A 34 -4.93 -0.07 -23.83
CA LYS A 34 -3.56 -0.04 -23.31
C LYS A 34 -3.57 -0.63 -21.89
N LYS A 35 -2.84 -1.73 -21.70
CA LYS A 35 -2.71 -2.36 -20.38
C LYS A 35 -1.62 -1.63 -19.60
N LEU A 36 -2.03 -0.73 -18.71
CA LEU A 36 -1.15 -0.02 -17.78
C LEU A 36 -1.25 -0.63 -16.38
N LEU A 37 -0.13 -0.70 -15.67
CA LEU A 37 -0.09 -1.01 -14.24
C LEU A 37 -0.33 0.28 -13.46
N GLY A 38 -1.16 0.23 -12.42
CA GLY A 38 -1.53 1.38 -11.60
C GLY A 38 -3.02 1.37 -11.28
N GLU A 39 -3.44 2.14 -10.28
CA GLU A 39 -4.85 2.42 -10.04
C GLU A 39 -5.24 3.77 -10.65
N PRO A 40 -6.52 3.97 -11.04
CA PRO A 40 -6.98 5.29 -11.45
C PRO A 40 -6.78 6.26 -10.28
N ILE A 41 -6.19 7.42 -10.58
CA ILE A 41 -5.91 8.45 -9.58
C ILE A 41 -7.23 8.83 -8.87
N PRO A 42 -7.31 8.69 -7.53
CA PRO A 42 -8.51 9.05 -6.77
C PRO A 42 -8.85 10.54 -6.91
N VAL A 43 -10.12 10.90 -6.62
CA VAL A 43 -10.54 12.30 -6.68
C VAL A 43 -9.97 13.04 -5.46
N PRO A 44 -9.08 14.03 -5.65
CA PRO A 44 -8.53 14.79 -4.54
C PRO A 44 -9.61 15.68 -3.92
N VAL A 45 -9.44 15.95 -2.62
CA VAL A 45 -10.29 16.85 -1.83
C VAL A 45 -9.41 18.02 -1.39
N ASP A 46 -9.99 19.21 -1.31
CA ASP A 46 -9.26 20.37 -0.77
C ASP A 46 -9.10 20.21 0.75
N LEU A 47 -7.86 20.33 1.23
CA LEU A 47 -7.53 20.23 2.66
C LEU A 47 -8.28 21.26 3.50
N ASN A 48 -8.56 22.45 2.94
CA ASN A 48 -9.27 23.52 3.65
C ASN A 48 -10.75 23.23 3.88
N THR A 49 -11.29 22.20 3.19
CA THR A 49 -12.70 21.79 3.30
C THR A 49 -12.91 20.65 4.30
N LEU A 50 -11.81 20.11 4.87
CA LEU A 50 -11.89 19.01 5.82
C LEU A 50 -12.20 19.50 7.24
N PRO A 51 -12.85 18.66 8.07
CA PRO A 51 -12.90 18.87 9.51
C PRO A 51 -11.50 19.12 10.10
N PRO A 52 -11.34 20.04 11.07
CA PRO A 52 -10.04 20.38 11.65
C PRO A 52 -9.25 19.17 12.15
N GLU A 53 -9.92 18.18 12.76
CA GLU A 53 -9.29 16.94 13.22
C GLU A 53 -8.58 16.16 12.09
N LEU A 54 -9.20 16.08 10.91
CA LEU A 54 -8.64 15.38 9.76
C LEU A 54 -7.55 16.22 9.10
N ALA A 55 -7.76 17.53 8.95
CA ALA A 55 -6.76 18.43 8.40
C ALA A 55 -5.44 18.38 9.22
N GLN A 56 -5.56 18.29 10.55
CA GLN A 56 -4.41 18.17 11.45
C GLN A 56 -3.58 16.90 11.22
N MET A 57 -4.19 15.82 10.71
CA MET A 57 -3.45 14.59 10.38
C MET A 57 -2.45 14.80 9.22
N PHE A 58 -2.75 15.71 8.29
CA PHE A 58 -1.91 16.08 7.15
C PHE A 58 -0.92 17.23 7.44
N ALA A 59 -1.03 17.87 8.61
CA ALA A 59 -0.12 18.94 9.00
C ALA A 59 1.34 18.44 9.08
N ALA A 60 2.30 19.35 9.04
CA ALA A 60 3.74 19.01 9.06
C ALA A 60 4.17 18.17 10.27
N ASN A 61 3.47 18.29 11.41
CA ASN A 61 3.66 17.50 12.63
C ASN A 61 2.55 16.45 12.84
N GLY A 62 1.64 16.32 11.88
CA GLY A 62 0.53 15.38 11.89
C GLY A 62 0.99 13.92 11.83
N VAL A 63 0.10 13.01 12.18
CA VAL A 63 0.40 11.57 12.26
C VAL A 63 0.91 11.00 10.95
N LEU A 64 0.36 11.46 9.82
CA LEU A 64 0.74 10.97 8.51
C LEU A 64 2.20 11.37 8.21
N GLU A 65 2.56 12.63 8.46
CA GLU A 65 3.93 13.13 8.27
C GLU A 65 4.97 12.46 9.18
N ARG A 66 4.60 12.12 10.42
CA ARG A 66 5.46 11.32 11.31
C ARG A 66 5.71 9.92 10.75
N ILE A 67 4.66 9.24 10.27
CA ILE A 67 4.79 7.92 9.65
C ILE A 67 5.64 8.01 8.37
N ARG A 68 5.39 9.01 7.51
CA ARG A 68 6.18 9.31 6.31
C ARG A 68 7.67 9.40 6.63
N SER A 69 8.00 10.15 7.67
CA SER A 69 9.38 10.34 8.12
C SER A 69 10.04 9.03 8.52
N LYS A 70 9.33 8.15 9.26
CA LYS A 70 9.81 6.80 9.61
C LYS A 70 10.02 5.94 8.35
N LEU A 71 9.08 5.93 7.42
CA LEU A 71 9.17 5.15 6.17
C LEU A 71 10.32 5.61 5.26
N ALA A 72 10.51 6.93 5.15
CA ALA A 72 11.63 7.51 4.42
C ALA A 72 12.98 7.10 5.03
N GLN A 73 13.09 6.99 6.36
CA GLN A 73 14.29 6.52 7.02
C GLN A 73 14.57 5.04 6.73
N ILE A 74 13.54 4.18 6.76
CA ILE A 74 13.66 2.74 6.46
C ILE A 74 14.20 2.51 5.04
N THR A 75 13.74 3.32 4.08
CA THR A 75 14.06 3.14 2.65
C THR A 75 15.33 3.87 2.20
N ARG A 76 15.83 4.82 3.01
CA ARG A 76 17.06 5.60 2.75
C ARG A 76 18.30 4.74 2.52
N HIS A 77 18.36 3.54 3.10
CA HIS A 77 19.54 2.67 3.02
C HIS A 77 19.61 1.81 1.76
N LYS A 78 18.50 1.60 1.04
CA LYS A 78 18.46 0.66 -0.10
C LYS A 78 18.70 1.33 -1.45
N ASN A 79 18.34 2.60 -1.62
CA ASN A 79 18.37 3.27 -2.92
C ASN A 79 19.29 4.50 -2.92
N LYS A 80 20.29 4.53 -3.83
CA LYS A 80 21.18 5.69 -4.05
C LYS A 80 20.41 6.97 -4.46
N LYS A 81 19.18 6.82 -4.97
CA LYS A 81 18.22 7.91 -5.15
C LYS A 81 17.30 7.96 -3.93
N LYS A 82 17.43 9.02 -3.11
CA LYS A 82 16.57 9.26 -1.95
C LYS A 82 15.09 9.31 -2.37
N LYS A 83 14.33 8.24 -2.16
CA LYS A 83 12.86 8.32 -2.20
C LYS A 83 12.39 8.92 -0.88
N LYS A 84 12.14 10.23 -0.87
CA LYS A 84 11.58 10.94 0.29
C LYS A 84 10.06 10.73 0.44
N GLY A 85 9.44 10.12 -0.55
CA GLY A 85 8.00 10.14 -0.78
C GLY A 85 7.50 11.49 -1.26
N GLY A 86 6.41 11.47 -2.02
CA GLY A 86 5.70 12.66 -2.48
C GLY A 86 4.84 13.27 -1.38
N LYS A 87 3.79 13.98 -1.79
CA LYS A 87 2.83 14.61 -0.89
C LYS A 87 1.74 13.63 -0.46
N PHE A 88 1.16 13.88 0.70
CA PHE A 88 -0.09 13.23 1.12
C PHE A 88 -1.27 14.10 0.71
N ILE A 89 -2.18 13.51 -0.07
CA ILE A 89 -3.30 14.22 -0.70
C ILE A 89 -4.59 13.60 -0.18
N PRO A 90 -5.46 14.36 0.51
CA PRO A 90 -6.76 13.85 0.90
C PRO A 90 -7.60 13.56 -0.34
N SER A 91 -8.35 12.46 -0.33
CA SER A 91 -9.10 11.98 -1.49
C SER A 91 -10.35 11.19 -1.10
N ARG A 92 -11.29 11.03 -2.03
CA ARG A 92 -12.51 10.22 -1.85
C ARG A 92 -12.46 8.93 -2.65
N GLY A 93 -13.18 7.91 -2.14
CA GLY A 93 -13.41 6.66 -2.87
C GLY A 93 -12.20 5.73 -2.93
N THR A 94 -11.20 5.95 -2.08
CA THR A 94 -10.05 5.06 -1.87
C THR A 94 -9.78 4.89 -0.37
N ILE A 95 -8.97 3.91 0.01
CA ILE A 95 -8.36 3.82 1.34
C ILE A 95 -7.03 4.57 1.31
N ALA A 96 -6.14 4.14 0.42
CA ALA A 96 -4.95 4.84 0.01
C ALA A 96 -4.58 4.43 -1.42
N SER A 97 -3.79 5.25 -2.11
CA SER A 97 -3.27 4.94 -3.45
C SER A 97 -2.03 5.78 -3.72
N VAL A 98 -1.05 5.25 -4.44
CA VAL A 98 0.14 5.98 -4.86
C VAL A 98 0.16 6.24 -6.36
N ASP A 99 0.62 7.42 -6.77
CA ASP A 99 0.83 7.78 -8.18
C ASP A 99 2.27 7.55 -8.67
N GLU A 100 2.53 7.98 -9.91
CA GLU A 100 3.83 7.87 -10.56
C GLU A 100 4.86 8.86 -9.97
N ASP A 101 4.40 9.97 -9.40
CA ASP A 101 5.21 11.01 -8.73
C ASP A 101 5.45 10.70 -7.24
N ASP A 102 5.11 9.48 -6.81
CA ASP A 102 5.22 8.99 -5.44
C ASP A 102 4.34 9.78 -4.43
N ASN A 103 3.30 10.50 -4.87
CA ASN A 103 2.28 11.09 -3.99
C ASN A 103 1.30 10.02 -3.52
N ILE A 104 0.92 10.07 -2.24
CA ILE A 104 -0.04 9.15 -1.65
C ILE A 104 -1.37 9.86 -1.43
N TYR A 105 -2.39 9.39 -2.13
CA TYR A 105 -3.78 9.76 -1.95
C TYR A 105 -4.34 8.98 -0.78
N ILE A 106 -4.94 9.65 0.20
CA ILE A 106 -5.46 9.02 1.42
C ILE A 106 -6.95 9.27 1.50
N GLY A 107 -7.73 8.20 1.74
CA GLY A 107 -9.17 8.24 1.81
C GLY A 107 -9.68 8.98 3.03
N ILE A 108 -10.42 10.07 2.85
CA ILE A 108 -11.01 10.81 3.97
C ILE A 108 -12.01 9.95 4.76
N ASP A 109 -12.80 9.12 4.07
CA ASP A 109 -13.77 8.22 4.71
C ASP A 109 -13.06 7.15 5.55
N PHE A 110 -11.88 6.73 5.12
CA PHE A 110 -11.01 5.81 5.87
C PHE A 110 -10.43 6.51 7.10
N LEU A 111 -9.91 7.73 6.97
CA LEU A 111 -9.39 8.50 8.10
C LEU A 111 -10.49 8.81 9.13
N MET A 112 -11.72 9.09 8.70
CA MET A 112 -12.85 9.27 9.61
C MET A 112 -13.17 7.99 10.39
N ALA A 113 -13.07 6.83 9.75
CA ALA A 113 -13.43 5.55 10.36
C ALA A 113 -12.29 4.91 11.18
N SER A 114 -11.04 5.29 10.94
CA SER A 114 -9.86 4.55 11.44
C SER A 114 -8.64 5.44 11.72
N GLY A 115 -8.79 6.76 11.68
CA GLY A 115 -7.68 7.72 11.83
C GLY A 115 -7.03 7.74 13.21
N GLU A 116 -7.70 7.24 14.24
CA GLU A 116 -7.16 7.11 15.58
C GLU A 116 -6.28 5.85 15.75
N ASP A 117 -6.40 4.87 14.86
CA ASP A 117 -5.58 3.66 14.87
C ASP A 117 -4.26 3.91 14.13
N GLU A 118 -3.30 4.52 14.82
CA GLU A 118 -1.99 4.86 14.24
C GLU A 118 -1.27 3.62 13.68
N ALA A 119 -1.47 2.44 14.28
CA ALA A 119 -0.87 1.19 13.78
C ALA A 119 -1.50 0.75 12.44
N LEU A 120 -2.82 0.90 12.29
CA LEU A 120 -3.49 0.68 11.01
C LEU A 120 -3.04 1.68 9.95
N LEU A 121 -2.97 2.98 10.30
CA LEU A 121 -2.45 4.00 9.39
C LEU A 121 -1.04 3.69 8.92
N ALA A 122 -0.16 3.30 9.86
CA ALA A 122 1.21 2.91 9.56
C ALA A 122 1.27 1.70 8.61
N GLY A 123 0.41 0.70 8.80
CA GLY A 123 0.34 -0.48 7.94
C GLY A 123 -0.12 -0.16 6.53
N ILE A 124 -1.18 0.64 6.38
CA ILE A 124 -1.69 1.09 5.07
C ILE A 124 -0.66 1.94 4.35
N LEU A 125 -0.08 2.95 5.01
CA LEU A 125 0.93 3.81 4.41
C LEU A 125 2.21 3.03 4.04
N ALA A 126 2.61 2.06 4.87
CA ALA A 126 3.74 1.21 4.53
C ALA A 126 3.47 0.34 3.30
N HIS A 127 2.25 -0.17 3.13
CA HIS A 127 1.86 -0.92 1.93
C HIS A 127 1.98 -0.04 0.66
N GLU A 128 1.41 1.17 0.67
CA GLU A 128 1.57 2.11 -0.46
C GLU A 128 3.03 2.49 -0.69
N TRP A 129 3.82 2.63 0.38
CA TRP A 129 5.26 2.85 0.28
C TRP A 129 5.99 1.67 -0.36
N GLY A 130 5.51 0.45 -0.13
CA GLY A 130 5.96 -0.77 -0.79
C GLY A 130 5.84 -0.67 -2.31
N HIS A 131 4.69 -0.19 -2.81
CA HIS A 131 4.51 0.09 -4.24
C HIS A 131 5.47 1.16 -4.77
N MET A 132 5.77 2.19 -3.97
CA MET A 132 6.74 3.22 -4.37
C MET A 132 8.15 2.66 -4.54
N VAL A 133 8.56 1.70 -3.72
CA VAL A 133 9.91 1.12 -3.77
C VAL A 133 10.02 -0.15 -4.59
N SER A 134 8.92 -0.60 -5.19
CA SER A 134 8.93 -1.74 -6.11
C SER A 134 9.81 -1.42 -7.33
N ASP A 135 10.52 -2.45 -7.81
CA ASP A 135 11.35 -2.38 -9.01
C ASP A 135 10.53 -2.53 -10.31
N LEU A 136 9.20 -2.73 -10.19
CA LEU A 136 8.33 -2.86 -11.35
C LEU A 136 8.28 -1.55 -12.17
N PRO A 137 8.48 -1.61 -13.51
CA PRO A 137 8.43 -0.43 -14.35
C PRO A 137 7.05 0.24 -14.35
N LYS A 138 6.97 1.45 -13.80
CA LYS A 138 5.79 2.34 -13.89
C LYS A 138 5.63 2.90 -15.33
N GLY A 139 4.40 3.16 -15.76
CA GLY A 139 4.11 3.76 -17.07
C GLY A 139 4.42 2.90 -18.31
N LYS A 140 4.84 1.63 -18.14
CA LYS A 140 5.16 0.74 -19.25
C LYS A 140 3.87 0.18 -19.88
N ASN A 141 3.86 0.06 -21.21
CA ASN A 141 2.79 -0.60 -21.93
C ASN A 141 2.94 -2.13 -21.85
N TRP A 142 1.96 -2.79 -21.22
CA TRP A 142 1.91 -4.25 -21.05
C TRP A 142 0.90 -4.93 -21.98
N SER A 143 0.45 -4.26 -23.06
CA SER A 143 -0.52 -4.82 -24.01
C SER A 143 -0.07 -6.13 -24.66
N HIS A 144 1.24 -6.43 -24.66
CA HIS A 144 1.80 -7.70 -25.14
C HIS A 144 1.51 -8.89 -24.21
N LEU A 145 1.09 -8.67 -22.96
CA LEU A 145 0.75 -9.72 -22.00
C LEU A 145 -0.73 -10.09 -22.06
N THR A 146 -1.06 -11.33 -21.71
CA THR A 146 -2.44 -11.72 -21.44
C THR A 146 -2.94 -11.06 -20.15
N TRP A 147 -4.26 -10.97 -19.98
CA TRP A 147 -4.83 -10.46 -18.73
C TRP A 147 -4.45 -11.32 -17.52
N ASP A 148 -4.32 -12.63 -17.70
CA ASP A 148 -3.94 -13.55 -16.63
C ASP A 148 -2.50 -13.30 -16.16
N GLN A 149 -1.57 -13.13 -17.09
CA GLN A 149 -0.18 -12.74 -16.79
C GLN A 149 -0.12 -11.38 -16.11
N LEU A 150 -0.94 -10.42 -16.54
CA LEU A 150 -1.01 -9.11 -15.91
C LEU A 150 -1.55 -9.21 -14.46
N TYR A 151 -2.55 -10.07 -14.23
CA TYR A 151 -3.06 -10.32 -12.88
C TYR A 151 -2.04 -11.02 -11.99
N GLU A 152 -1.21 -11.90 -12.53
CA GLU A 152 -0.13 -12.55 -11.79
C GLU A 152 0.93 -11.54 -11.34
N ILE A 153 1.43 -10.71 -12.27
CA ILE A 153 2.38 -9.63 -11.95
C ILE A 153 1.81 -8.68 -10.88
N ARG A 154 0.55 -8.28 -11.02
CA ARG A 154 -0.12 -7.42 -10.03
C ARG A 154 -0.25 -8.10 -8.66
N ARG A 155 -0.53 -9.40 -8.65
CA ARG A 155 -0.67 -10.17 -7.40
C ARG A 155 0.66 -10.26 -6.66
N ASP A 156 1.75 -10.42 -7.40
CA ASP A 156 3.10 -10.46 -6.83
C ASP A 156 3.52 -9.09 -6.32
N GLU A 157 3.26 -8.01 -7.08
CA GLU A 157 3.45 -6.63 -6.63
C GLU A 157 2.74 -6.34 -5.30
N GLU A 158 1.49 -6.76 -5.17
CA GLU A 158 0.69 -6.63 -3.95
C GLU A 158 1.26 -7.45 -2.79
N GLY A 159 1.77 -8.65 -3.06
CA GLY A 159 2.45 -9.49 -2.09
C GLY A 159 3.77 -8.88 -1.61
N GLU A 160 4.54 -8.26 -2.51
CA GLU A 160 5.77 -7.54 -2.16
C GLU A 160 5.47 -6.31 -1.31
N ALA A 161 4.41 -5.57 -1.64
CA ALA A 161 3.93 -4.42 -0.85
C ALA A 161 3.47 -4.86 0.56
N ASP A 162 2.73 -5.96 0.67
CA ASP A 162 2.37 -6.59 1.95
C ASP A 162 3.61 -7.00 2.76
N ALA A 163 4.60 -7.62 2.12
CA ALA A 163 5.84 -8.01 2.77
C ALA A 163 6.66 -6.80 3.22
N PHE A 164 6.66 -5.71 2.43
CA PHE A 164 7.27 -4.45 2.84
C PHE A 164 6.57 -3.87 4.07
N ALA A 165 5.24 -3.84 4.08
CA ALA A 165 4.44 -3.34 5.20
C ALA A 165 4.75 -4.11 6.49
N GLY A 166 4.80 -5.45 6.45
CA GLY A 166 5.15 -6.28 7.60
C GLY A 166 6.52 -5.91 8.20
N ARG A 167 7.57 -5.82 7.38
CA ARG A 167 8.92 -5.42 7.85
C ARG A 167 8.93 -4.00 8.40
N ALA A 168 8.25 -3.07 7.73
CA ALA A 168 8.22 -1.67 8.11
C ALA A 168 7.50 -1.46 9.45
N LEU A 169 6.37 -2.15 9.68
CA LEU A 169 5.65 -2.13 10.97
C LEU A 169 6.57 -2.55 12.13
N SER A 170 7.34 -3.62 11.95
CA SER A 170 8.33 -4.07 12.96
C SER A 170 9.38 -3.00 13.24
N MET A 171 9.96 -2.41 12.18
CA MET A 171 10.96 -1.34 12.31
C MET A 171 10.43 -0.06 12.96
N MET A 172 9.13 0.23 12.80
CA MET A 172 8.47 1.39 13.38
C MET A 172 7.92 1.14 14.80
N GLY A 173 7.96 -0.12 15.27
CA GLY A 173 7.45 -0.52 16.59
C GLY A 173 5.93 -0.71 16.66
N TYR A 174 5.24 -0.91 15.53
CA TYR A 174 3.79 -1.16 15.50
C TYR A 174 3.50 -2.66 15.35
N SER A 175 2.40 -3.14 15.94
CA SER A 175 1.93 -4.51 15.71
C SER A 175 1.26 -4.68 14.34
N THR A 176 1.18 -5.91 13.83
CA THR A 176 0.43 -6.24 12.60
C THR A 176 -1.08 -6.37 12.82
N THR A 177 -1.53 -6.47 14.07
CA THR A 177 -2.90 -6.83 14.46
C THR A 177 -3.96 -5.95 13.81
N SER A 178 -3.80 -4.62 13.84
CA SER A 178 -4.78 -3.70 13.28
C SER A 178 -4.92 -3.88 11.76
N MET A 179 -3.79 -4.03 11.05
CA MET A 179 -3.76 -4.24 9.60
C MET A 179 -4.38 -5.60 9.21
N THR A 180 -4.04 -6.69 9.90
CA THR A 180 -4.57 -8.01 9.59
C THR A 180 -6.08 -8.11 9.90
N ASN A 181 -6.53 -7.49 11.00
CA ASN A 181 -7.95 -7.40 11.31
C ASN A 181 -8.72 -6.54 10.30
N PHE A 182 -8.11 -5.46 9.81
CA PHE A 182 -8.69 -4.65 8.73
C PHE A 182 -8.86 -5.47 7.45
N LEU A 183 -7.87 -6.28 7.05
CA LEU A 183 -7.98 -7.17 5.88
C LEU A 183 -9.08 -8.21 6.03
N LYS A 184 -9.25 -8.81 7.23
CA LYS A 184 -10.36 -9.74 7.53
C LYS A 184 -11.71 -9.06 7.35
N LYS A 185 -11.90 -7.89 7.96
CA LYS A 185 -13.15 -7.09 7.82
C LYS A 185 -13.45 -6.71 6.37
N LEU A 186 -12.42 -6.34 5.59
CA LEU A 186 -12.59 -6.05 4.16
C LEU A 186 -13.01 -7.30 3.37
N SER A 187 -12.44 -8.46 3.69
CA SER A 187 -12.80 -9.74 3.08
C SER A 187 -14.26 -10.09 3.33
N GLU A 188 -14.72 -9.99 4.58
CA GLU A 188 -16.09 -10.27 4.99
C GLU A 188 -17.10 -9.34 4.28
N LYS A 189 -16.77 -8.05 4.15
CA LYS A 189 -17.60 -7.09 3.40
C LYS A 189 -17.71 -7.43 1.91
N LYS A 190 -16.66 -7.98 1.30
CA LYS A 190 -16.64 -8.34 -0.14
C LYS A 190 -17.48 -9.58 -0.46
N VAL A 191 -17.62 -10.52 0.47
CA VAL A 191 -18.42 -11.75 0.28
C VAL A 191 -19.91 -11.45 0.01
N LYS A 192 -20.41 -10.26 0.37
CA LYS A 192 -21.77 -9.80 0.05
C LYS A 192 -21.91 -9.38 -1.43
N GLY A 193 -21.82 -10.35 -2.35
CA GLY A 193 -22.30 -10.22 -3.73
C GLY A 193 -21.30 -9.65 -4.77
N LYS A 194 -20.01 -9.53 -4.45
CA LYS A 194 -18.98 -9.11 -5.43
C LYS A 194 -18.01 -10.24 -5.75
N LEU A 195 -17.68 -10.40 -7.04
CA LEU A 195 -16.66 -11.35 -7.49
C LEU A 195 -15.30 -11.02 -6.83
N PRO A 196 -14.53 -12.03 -6.40
CA PRO A 196 -13.21 -11.83 -5.81
C PRO A 196 -12.26 -11.19 -6.83
N SER A 197 -11.55 -10.14 -6.39
CA SER A 197 -10.59 -9.45 -7.25
C SER A 197 -9.40 -10.36 -7.54
N ARG A 198 -9.07 -10.53 -8.83
CA ARG A 198 -7.89 -11.29 -9.28
C ARG A 198 -6.57 -10.57 -9.02
N LYS A 199 -6.63 -9.30 -8.59
CA LYS A 199 -5.47 -8.45 -8.26
C LYS A 199 -4.73 -8.92 -7.02
N TYR A 200 -5.43 -9.49 -6.03
CA TYR A 200 -4.84 -9.79 -4.73
C TYR A 200 -4.71 -11.30 -4.51
N TYR A 201 -3.72 -11.71 -3.71
CA TYR A 201 -3.79 -12.98 -3.02
C TYR A 201 -5.02 -13.03 -2.10
N ASN A 202 -5.48 -14.24 -1.75
CA ASN A 202 -6.57 -14.37 -0.79
C ASN A 202 -6.17 -13.78 0.57
N THR A 203 -7.16 -13.38 1.37
CA THR A 203 -6.94 -12.69 2.65
C THR A 203 -6.02 -13.45 3.60
N ALA A 204 -6.16 -14.78 3.69
CA ALA A 204 -5.31 -15.61 4.55
C ALA A 204 -3.83 -15.56 4.12
N THR A 205 -3.58 -15.61 2.82
CA THR A 205 -2.23 -15.53 2.24
C THR A 205 -1.61 -14.15 2.48
N ARG A 206 -2.36 -13.07 2.27
CA ARG A 206 -1.90 -11.70 2.56
C ARG A 206 -1.50 -11.53 4.03
N ILE A 207 -2.32 -12.04 4.94
CA ILE A 207 -2.02 -12.03 6.38
C ILE A 207 -0.74 -12.78 6.68
N ALA A 208 -0.58 -14.00 6.14
CA ALA A 208 0.62 -14.81 6.34
C ALA A 208 1.88 -14.10 5.83
N ILE A 209 1.81 -13.43 4.67
CA ILE A 209 2.92 -12.62 4.12
C ILE A 209 3.29 -11.50 5.09
N ILE A 210 2.31 -10.73 5.57
CA ILE A 210 2.54 -9.61 6.50
C ILE A 210 3.18 -10.11 7.80
N GLU A 211 2.64 -11.18 8.40
CA GLU A 211 3.10 -11.71 9.68
C GLU A 211 4.50 -12.34 9.58
N GLU A 212 4.81 -13.08 8.51
CA GLU A 212 6.14 -13.64 8.34
C GLU A 212 7.17 -12.54 8.06
N ALA A 213 6.82 -11.56 7.23
CA ALA A 213 7.69 -10.42 6.96
C ALA A 213 7.94 -9.57 8.21
N PHE A 214 6.95 -9.44 9.10
CA PHE A 214 7.10 -8.80 10.40
C PHE A 214 8.13 -9.52 11.28
N LYS A 215 8.01 -10.85 11.42
CA LYS A 215 8.98 -11.67 12.18
C LYS A 215 10.39 -11.57 11.63
N ILE A 216 10.54 -11.51 10.30
CA ILE A 216 11.83 -11.28 9.65
C ILE A 216 12.39 -9.91 10.04
N GLY A 217 11.55 -8.87 10.09
CA GLY A 217 11.90 -7.54 10.59
C GLY A 217 12.44 -7.60 12.03
N GLU A 218 11.72 -8.27 12.93
CA GLU A 218 12.13 -8.41 14.34
C GLU A 218 13.48 -9.12 14.48
N ARG A 219 13.65 -10.26 13.81
CA ARG A 219 14.91 -11.02 13.80
C ARG A 219 16.08 -10.17 13.31
N THR A 220 15.85 -9.34 12.29
CA THR A 220 16.87 -8.44 11.72
C THR A 220 17.28 -7.37 12.74
N LEU A 221 16.31 -6.76 13.43
CA LEU A 221 16.57 -5.76 14.47
C LEU A 221 17.33 -6.37 15.66
N ASP A 222 16.95 -7.57 16.09
CA ASP A 222 17.62 -8.25 17.21
C ASP A 222 19.04 -8.70 16.85
N ALA A 223 19.25 -9.17 15.62
CA ALA A 223 20.60 -9.46 15.11
C ALA A 223 21.46 -8.19 15.09
N ALA A 224 20.92 -7.06 14.63
CA ALA A 224 21.64 -5.78 14.63
C ALA A 224 22.02 -5.36 16.06
N LYS A 225 21.09 -5.42 17.02
CA LYS A 225 21.37 -5.11 18.43
C LYS A 225 22.55 -5.94 18.98
N LYS A 226 22.53 -7.26 18.77
CA LYS A 226 23.59 -8.17 19.25
C LYS A 226 24.98 -7.84 18.70
N VAL A 227 25.05 -7.40 17.44
CA VAL A 227 26.33 -7.01 16.80
C VAL A 227 26.89 -5.74 17.43
N PHE A 228 26.04 -4.79 17.81
CA PHE A 228 26.47 -3.50 18.36
C PHE A 228 26.58 -3.46 19.90
N THR A 229 26.03 -4.43 20.63
CA THR A 229 26.22 -4.54 22.10
C THR A 229 27.51 -5.27 22.50
N ASN A 230 28.15 -6.02 21.59
CA ASN A 230 29.28 -6.90 21.92
C ASN A 230 30.67 -6.32 21.59
N LYS A 231 30.78 -5.07 21.09
CA LYS A 231 32.07 -4.40 20.86
C LYS A 231 32.30 -3.34 21.93
N ASP A 232 33.12 -3.71 22.91
CA ASP A 232 33.98 -2.85 23.72
C ASP A 232 33.31 -1.75 24.54
N GLY A 233 32.70 -2.10 25.68
CA GLY A 233 32.79 -1.37 26.97
C GLY A 233 32.49 0.14 27.03
N THR A 234 32.04 0.75 25.94
CA THR A 234 31.76 2.16 25.75
C THR A 234 30.46 2.21 24.97
N GLY A 235 29.38 1.95 25.70
CA GLY A 235 28.03 1.90 25.14
C GLY A 235 27.76 3.16 24.33
N ALA A 236 27.77 3.02 23.00
CA ALA A 236 27.12 4.00 22.16
C ALA A 236 25.68 4.10 22.65
N LYS A 237 25.26 5.30 23.06
CA LYS A 237 23.88 5.58 23.48
C LYS A 237 22.93 5.41 22.29
N ILE A 238 22.64 4.17 21.92
CA ILE A 238 21.53 3.82 21.04
C ILE A 238 20.30 3.74 21.94
N GLY A 239 19.84 4.91 22.39
CA GLY A 239 18.77 5.07 23.36
C GLY A 239 18.30 6.51 23.42
N LYS A 240 18.12 7.14 22.26
CA LYS A 240 17.42 8.43 22.10
C LYS A 240 17.17 8.75 20.61
N VAL A 241 16.50 7.85 19.89
CA VAL A 241 16.04 8.18 18.51
C VAL A 241 14.51 8.06 18.37
N PHE A 242 13.82 7.39 19.30
CA PHE A 242 12.35 7.38 19.32
C PHE A 242 11.86 7.38 20.77
N GLY A 243 11.33 8.52 21.23
CA GLY A 243 10.72 8.69 22.54
C GLY A 243 11.12 10.00 23.22
N GLU A 244 10.12 10.85 23.45
CA GLU A 244 10.14 12.13 24.18
C GLU A 244 10.69 13.37 23.44
N SER A 245 9.78 14.04 22.72
CA SER A 245 9.45 15.47 22.90
C SER A 245 8.03 15.70 22.39
#